data_AF-A0A8J4E7T8-F1
#
_entry.id   AF-A0A8J4E7T8-F1
#
_cell.length_a   1.000
_cell.length_b   1.000
_cell.length_c   1.000
_cell.angle_alpha   90.00
_cell.angle_beta   90.00
_cell.angle_gamma   90.00
#
_symmetry.space_group_name_H-M   'P 1'
#
loop_
_entity.id
_entity.type
_entity.pdbx_description
1 polymer ?
#
loop_
_entity_poly.entity_id
_entity_poly.type
_entity_poly.pdbx_seq_one_letter_code
_entity_poly.pdbx_strand_id
1 'polypeptide(L)'
;MAAIEEQLRRAADLLSQPLLLEVLAAVEAGGTPSDALTDEADRAAFDAAVERLTAMGVLGPVGSDDSGPAALTPRGEELLVLLNELAQQVPPAARAGHEQ
;
A
#
# COMPACT_ATOMS: atom_id res chain seq x y z
N MET A 1 26.69 -4.89 5.95
CA MET A 1 25.48 -5.41 6.62
C MET A 1 24.55 -4.29 7.07
N ALA A 2 25.03 -3.24 7.76
CA ALA A 2 24.17 -2.13 8.25
C ALA A 2 23.30 -1.42 7.18
N ALA A 3 23.75 -1.36 5.92
CA ALA A 3 22.98 -0.69 4.85
C ALA A 3 21.69 -1.45 4.46
N ILE A 4 21.71 -2.79 4.50
CA ILE A 4 20.56 -3.62 4.13
C ILE A 4 19.51 -3.58 5.26
N GLU A 5 19.95 -3.66 6.51
CA GLU A 5 19.07 -3.53 7.69
C GLU A 5 18.35 -2.18 7.71
N GLU A 6 19.07 -1.10 7.36
CA GLU A 6 18.47 0.23 7.26
C GLU A 6 17.43 0.32 6.13
N GLN A 7 17.70 -0.28 4.98
CA GLN A 7 16.75 -0.31 3.87
C GLN A 7 15.50 -1.12 4.22
N LEU A 8 15.67 -2.27 4.88
CA LEU A 8 14.57 -3.10 5.35
C LEU A 8 13.72 -2.38 6.40
N ARG A 9 14.36 -1.68 7.34
CA ARG A 9 13.65 -0.86 8.33
C ARG A 9 12.80 0.21 7.67
N ARG A 10 13.35 0.96 6.71
CA ARG A 10 12.58 1.97 5.97
C ARG A 10 11.43 1.37 5.18
N ALA A 11 11.61 0.18 4.60
CA ALA A 11 10.54 -0.51 3.91
C ALA A 11 9.44 -0.96 4.89
N ALA A 12 9.81 -1.50 6.06
CA ALA A 12 8.85 -1.88 7.10
C ALA A 12 8.09 -0.66 7.64
N ASP A 13 8.80 0.44 7.93
CA ASP A 13 8.19 1.70 8.38
C ASP A 13 7.20 2.22 7.35
N LEU A 14 7.53 2.12 6.06
CA LEU A 14 6.64 2.49 4.96
C LEU A 14 5.38 1.60 4.91
N LEU A 15 5.54 0.28 4.94
CA LEU A 15 4.43 -0.68 4.85
C LEU A 15 3.54 -0.67 6.10
N SER A 16 4.05 -0.20 7.23
CA SER A 16 3.30 -0.07 8.48
C SER A 16 2.39 1.17 8.53
N GLN A 17 2.41 2.00 7.50
CA GLN A 17 1.61 3.22 7.48
C GLN A 17 0.13 2.92 7.29
N PRO A 18 -0.76 3.66 7.97
CA PRO A 18 -2.20 3.47 7.84
C PRO A 18 -2.66 3.63 6.39
N LEU A 19 -3.59 2.79 5.95
CA LEU A 19 -4.30 2.88 4.67
C LEU A 19 -3.41 2.69 3.41
N LEU A 20 -2.09 2.50 3.55
CA LEU A 20 -1.20 2.36 2.41
C LEU A 20 -1.44 1.04 1.65
N LEU A 21 -1.62 -0.05 2.39
CA LEU A 21 -1.89 -1.37 1.80
C LEU A 21 -3.32 -1.46 1.26
N GLU A 22 -4.27 -0.82 1.94
CA GLU A 22 -5.67 -0.74 1.55
C GLU A 22 -5.82 0.03 0.24
N VAL A 23 -5.14 1.17 0.09
CA VAL A 23 -5.10 1.93 -1.17
C VAL A 23 -4.48 1.10 -2.29
N LEU A 24 -3.39 0.39 -2.03
CA LEU A 24 -2.76 -0.49 -3.02
C LEU A 24 -3.70 -1.62 -3.46
N ALA A 25 -4.39 -2.26 -2.52
CA ALA A 25 -5.33 -3.34 -2.81
C ALA A 25 -6.56 -2.85 -3.60
N ALA A 26 -7.07 -1.66 -3.28
CA ALA A 26 -8.17 -1.04 -4.02
C ALA A 26 -7.81 -0.82 -5.50
N VAL A 27 -6.60 -0.30 -5.75
CA VAL A 27 -6.11 -0.08 -7.12
C VAL A 27 -5.79 -1.40 -7.83
N GLU A 28 -5.20 -2.39 -7.15
CA GLU A 28 -4.95 -3.73 -7.70
C GLU A 28 -6.23 -4.40 -8.19
N ALA A 29 -7.33 -4.24 -7.44
CA ALA A 29 -8.65 -4.76 -7.82
C ALA A 29 -9.27 -4.05 -9.05
N GLY A 30 -8.58 -3.07 -9.63
CA GLY A 30 -9.06 -2.24 -10.74
C GLY A 30 -9.99 -1.11 -10.29
N GLY A 31 -10.05 -0.83 -9.00
CA GLY A 31 -10.80 0.26 -8.40
C GLY A 31 -10.03 1.59 -8.40
N THR A 32 -10.58 2.56 -7.68
CA THR A 32 -9.93 3.83 -7.40
C THR A 32 -9.30 3.81 -6.01
N PRO A 33 -8.29 4.66 -5.73
CA PRO A 33 -7.75 4.80 -4.37
C PRO A 33 -8.86 5.04 -3.34
N SER A 34 -9.86 5.85 -3.69
CA SER A 34 -10.98 6.20 -2.82
C SER A 34 -11.82 5.00 -2.37
N ASP A 35 -11.76 3.86 -3.06
CA ASP A 35 -12.47 2.64 -2.62
C ASP A 35 -11.87 2.05 -1.33
N ALA A 36 -10.68 2.51 -0.91
CA ALA A 36 -10.07 2.17 0.37
C ALA A 36 -10.61 2.98 1.55
N LEU A 37 -11.37 4.05 1.33
CA LEU A 37 -11.99 4.84 2.39
C LEU A 37 -13.29 4.17 2.87
N THR A 38 -13.30 3.71 4.12
CA THR A 38 -14.55 3.39 4.84
C THR A 38 -15.08 4.63 5.56
N ASP A 39 -16.33 4.59 6.04
CA ASP A 39 -16.94 5.71 6.78
C ASP A 39 -16.17 6.08 8.06
N GLU A 40 -15.43 5.13 8.63
CA GLU A 40 -14.60 5.30 9.83
C GLU A 40 -13.13 5.63 9.52
N ALA A 41 -12.72 5.61 8.25
CA ALA A 41 -11.33 5.82 7.87
C ALA A 41 -10.91 7.29 8.02
N ASP A 42 -9.73 7.52 8.59
CA ASP A 42 -9.16 8.87 8.71
C ASP A 42 -8.78 9.40 7.32
N ARG A 43 -9.50 10.43 6.86
CA ARG A 43 -9.26 11.06 5.57
C ARG A 43 -7.85 11.63 5.45
N ALA A 44 -7.28 12.18 6.53
CA ALA A 44 -5.91 12.71 6.49
C ALA A 44 -4.87 11.61 6.33
N ALA A 45 -5.12 10.44 6.93
CA ALA A 45 -4.27 9.27 6.76
C ALA A 45 -4.36 8.72 5.32
N PHE A 46 -5.56 8.72 4.73
CA PHE A 46 -5.78 8.33 3.34
C PHE A 46 -5.02 9.24 2.37
N ASP A 47 -5.20 10.57 2.50
CA ASP A 47 -4.56 11.54 1.60
C ASP A 47 -3.02 11.40 1.70
N ALA A 48 -2.48 11.20 2.91
CA ALA A 48 -1.06 10.96 3.12
C ALA A 48 -0.54 9.65 2.49
N ALA A 49 -1.36 8.59 2.50
CA ALA A 49 -1.02 7.32 1.86
C ALA A 49 -0.95 7.47 0.33
N VAL A 50 -1.96 8.11 -0.28
CA VAL A 50 -1.99 8.38 -1.72
C VAL A 50 -0.80 9.26 -2.14
N GLU A 51 -0.59 10.39 -1.46
CA GLU A 51 0.53 11.30 -1.76
C GLU A 51 1.87 10.56 -1.73
N ARG A 52 2.07 9.70 -0.73
CA ARG A 52 3.31 8.95 -0.56
C ARG A 52 3.48 7.88 -1.64
N LEU A 53 2.43 7.14 -1.98
CA LEU A 53 2.46 6.15 -3.06
C LEU A 53 2.76 6.83 -4.42
N THR A 54 2.18 8.00 -4.67
CA THR A 54 2.50 8.83 -5.84
C THR A 54 3.93 9.34 -5.81
N ALA A 55 4.43 9.83 -4.66
CA ALA A 55 5.80 10.32 -4.50
C ALA A 55 6.85 9.21 -4.70
N MET A 56 6.51 7.96 -4.35
CA MET A 56 7.34 6.79 -4.64
C MET A 56 7.27 6.33 -6.09
N GLY A 57 6.35 6.90 -6.88
CA GLY A 57 6.09 6.49 -8.26
C GLY A 57 5.43 5.12 -8.35
N VAL A 58 4.72 4.69 -7.31
CA VAL A 58 3.96 3.43 -7.27
C VAL A 58 2.60 3.61 -7.93
N LEU A 59 1.95 4.73 -7.65
CA LEU A 59 0.75 5.18 -8.36
C LEU A 59 1.12 6.24 -9.40
N GLY A 60 0.41 6.23 -10.53
CA GLY A 60 0.42 7.34 -11.47
C GLY A 60 -0.14 8.63 -10.83
N PRO A 61 0.04 9.79 -11.49
CA PRO A 61 -0.56 11.04 -11.03
C PRO A 61 -2.08 10.88 -10.97
N VAL A 62 -2.65 11.07 -9.79
CA VAL A 62 -4.10 11.08 -9.59
C VAL A 62 -4.62 12.43 -10.09
N GLY A 63 -5.69 12.42 -10.87
CA GLY A 63 -6.32 13.67 -11.31
C GLY A 63 -6.76 14.51 -10.11
N SER A 64 -6.99 15.82 -10.32
CA SER A 64 -7.26 16.83 -9.28
C SER A 64 -8.39 16.51 -8.29
N ASP A 65 -9.21 15.50 -8.59
CA ASP A 65 -10.41 15.15 -7.83
C ASP A 65 -10.26 13.84 -7.02
N ASP A 66 -9.08 13.21 -6.95
CA ASP A 66 -8.79 11.92 -6.25
C ASP A 66 -9.75 10.74 -6.59
N SER A 67 -10.61 10.96 -7.57
CA SER A 67 -11.71 10.09 -8.02
C SER A 67 -11.43 9.50 -9.41
N GLY A 68 -10.29 9.86 -10.00
CA GLY A 68 -9.85 9.29 -11.27
C GLY A 68 -9.24 7.90 -11.07
N PRO A 69 -9.25 7.04 -12.11
CA PRO A 69 -8.55 5.76 -12.06
C PRO A 69 -7.06 6.04 -11.87
N ALA A 70 -6.55 5.79 -10.66
CA ALA A 70 -5.11 5.74 -10.45
C ALA A 70 -4.63 4.41 -11.02
N ALA A 71 -3.73 4.45 -12.01
CA ALA A 71 -3.09 3.24 -12.49
C ALA A 71 -1.85 2.96 -11.63
N LEU A 72 -1.63 1.68 -11.33
CA LEU A 72 -0.31 1.23 -10.88
C LEU A 72 0.69 1.54 -11.99
N THR A 73 1.85 2.05 -11.60
CA THR A 73 2.99 2.10 -12.51
C THR A 73 3.65 0.72 -12.57
N PRO A 74 4.59 0.47 -13.49
CA PRO A 74 5.39 -0.76 -13.47
C PRO A 74 6.10 -1.01 -12.12
N ARG A 75 6.46 0.07 -11.42
CA ARG A 75 7.05 -0.02 -10.08
C ARG A 75 6.03 -0.44 -9.02
N GLY A 76 4.78 -0.01 -9.16
CA GLY A 76 3.69 -0.44 -8.29
C GLY A 76 3.34 -1.91 -8.49
N GLU A 77 3.37 -2.39 -9.73
CA GLU A 77 3.19 -3.82 -10.03
C GLU A 77 4.30 -4.67 -9.41
N GLU A 78 5.58 -4.25 -9.53
CA GLU A 78 6.69 -4.93 -8.85
C GLU A 78 6.52 -4.98 -7.34
N LEU A 79 6.06 -3.88 -6.73
CA LEU A 79 5.80 -3.84 -5.29
C LEU A 79 4.73 -4.85 -4.88
N LEU A 80 3.63 -4.97 -5.64
CA LEU A 80 2.58 -5.95 -5.36
C LEU A 80 3.08 -7.38 -5.45
N VAL A 81 3.91 -7.70 -6.46
CA VAL A 81 4.54 -9.02 -6.57
C VAL A 81 5.35 -9.33 -5.33
N LEU A 82 6.20 -8.40 -4.88
CA LEU A 82 7.02 -8.58 -3.68
C LEU A 82 6.17 -8.75 -2.41
N LEU A 83 5.07 -7.99 -2.28
CA LEU A 83 4.15 -8.11 -1.15
C LEU A 83 3.42 -9.47 -1.15
N ASN A 84 3.01 -9.96 -2.32
CA ASN A 84 2.37 -11.26 -2.44
C ASN A 84 3.36 -12.41 -2.14
N GLU A 85 4.58 -12.33 -2.64
CA GLU A 85 5.66 -13.27 -2.30
C GLU A 85 5.93 -13.29 -0.80
N LEU A 86 5.99 -12.11 -0.17
CA LEU A 86 6.15 -11.98 1.28
C LEU A 86 4.97 -12.62 2.03
N ALA A 87 3.73 -12.34 1.61
CA ALA A 87 2.53 -12.91 2.20
C ALA A 87 2.53 -14.44 2.11
N GLN A 88 3.01 -15.02 1.00
CA GLN A 88 3.12 -16.47 0.81
C GLN A 88 4.19 -17.12 1.71
N GLN A 89 5.22 -16.37 2.11
CA GLN A 89 6.25 -16.85 3.04
C GLN A 89 5.82 -16.81 4.50
N VAL A 90 4.77 -16.05 4.84
CA VAL A 90 4.21 -16.04 6.21
C VAL A 90 3.46 -17.35 6.45
N PRO A 91 3.92 -18.19 7.41
CA PRO A 91 3.27 -19.46 7.70
C PRO A 91 1.82 -19.24 8.20
N PRO A 92 0.88 -20.15 7.86
CA PRO A 92 -0.54 -19.97 8.16
C PRO A 92 -0.85 -19.81 9.65
N ALA A 93 0.01 -20.32 10.56
CA ALA A 93 -0.13 -20.14 12.00
C ALA A 93 0.00 -18.68 12.47
N ALA A 94 0.67 -17.81 11.70
CA ALA A 94 0.77 -16.38 11.99
C ALA A 94 -0.43 -15.57 11.44
N ARG A 95 -1.25 -16.15 10.56
CA ARG A 95 -2.43 -15.49 9.96
C ARG A 95 -3.68 -15.54 10.85
N ALA A 96 -3.71 -16.45 11.82
CA ALA A 96 -4.87 -16.69 12.70
C ALA A 96 -4.82 -15.92 14.04
N GLY A 97 -3.83 -15.05 14.26
CA GLY A 97 -3.61 -14.36 15.54
C GLY A 97 -4.49 -13.14 15.82
N HIS A 98 -5.44 -12.78 14.93
CA HIS A 98 -6.30 -11.60 15.03
C HIS A 98 -7.79 -11.95 15.21
N GLU A 99 -8.12 -13.13 15.75
CA GLU A 99 -9.49 -13.52 16.12
C GLU A 99 -9.65 -13.82 17.63
N GLN A 100 -8.98 -13.07 18.50
CA GLN A 100 -9.21 -13.13 19.96
C GLN A 100 -9.63 -11.78 20.54
#